data_AF-A0A942QJN6-F1
#
_entry.id   AF-A0A942QJN6-F1
#
_cell.length_a   1.000
_cell.length_b   1.000
_cell.length_c   1.000
_cell.angle_alpha   90.00
_cell.angle_beta   90.00
_cell.angle_gamma   90.00
#
_symmetry.space_group_name_H-M   'P 1'
#
loop_
_entity.id
_entity.type
_entity.pdbx_description
1 polymer ?
#
loop_
_entity_poly.entity_id
_entity_poly.type
_entity_poly.pdbx_seq_one_letter_code
_entity_poly.pdbx_strand_id
1 'polypeptide(L)'
;MEAQNKVGVDNKKEVFYLARNGRSIMSDRLKWEIAKELGVDRIVAAEGFGGVSSRNCGLMVRKAIEMAERQLAGMGPEARNPY
;
A
#
# COMPACT_ATOMS: atom_id res chain seq x y z
N MET A 1 27.13 1.92 -16.84
CA MET A 1 26.16 1.09 -16.11
C MET A 1 25.53 1.95 -15.04
N GLU A 2 24.29 2.38 -15.25
CA GLU A 2 23.24 2.60 -14.22
C GLU A 2 22.08 3.29 -14.93
N ALA A 3 21.21 2.47 -15.51
CA ALA A 3 19.94 2.91 -16.06
C ALA A 3 19.04 3.27 -14.88
N GLN A 4 18.94 4.57 -14.57
CA GLN A 4 17.96 5.09 -13.63
C GLN A 4 16.56 4.83 -14.19
N ASN A 5 15.90 3.83 -13.62
CA ASN A 5 14.55 3.43 -13.92
C ASN A 5 13.58 4.53 -13.44
N LYS A 6 13.31 5.51 -14.31
CA LYS A 6 12.27 6.52 -14.10
C LYS A 6 10.91 5.87 -14.33
N VAL A 7 10.38 5.18 -13.33
CA VAL A 7 8.94 4.96 -13.26
C VAL A 7 8.33 6.29 -12.85
N GLY A 8 7.85 7.05 -13.83
CA GLY A 8 7.18 8.34 -13.64
C GLY A 8 6.01 8.19 -12.67
N VAL A 9 6.16 8.77 -11.48
CA VAL A 9 5.12 8.82 -10.44
C VAL A 9 4.34 10.12 -10.63
N ASP A 10 3.71 10.30 -11.79
CA ASP A 10 2.97 11.53 -12.10
C ASP A 10 1.66 11.21 -12.82
N ASN A 11 0.72 10.58 -12.13
CA ASN A 11 -0.67 10.68 -12.56
C ASN A 11 -1.61 10.79 -11.35
N LYS A 12 -1.66 12.00 -10.78
CA LYS A 12 -2.40 12.37 -9.56
C LYS A 12 -3.94 12.39 -9.74
N LYS A 13 -4.53 11.57 -10.62
CA LYS A 13 -5.99 11.70 -10.92
C LYS A 13 -6.84 10.43 -10.87
N GLU A 14 -6.30 9.22 -10.69
CA GLU A 14 -7.11 7.99 -10.85
C GLU A 14 -6.88 6.93 -9.74
N VAL A 15 -6.77 7.34 -8.47
CA VAL A 15 -6.74 6.39 -7.31
C VAL A 15 -7.79 6.76 -6.27
N PHE A 16 -8.98 7.14 -6.72
CA PHE A 16 -10.04 7.63 -5.84
C PHE A 16 -11.10 6.57 -5.53
N TYR A 17 -10.75 5.45 -4.88
CA TYR A 17 -11.77 4.59 -4.23
C TYR A 17 -11.37 3.95 -2.89
N LEU A 18 -10.31 4.42 -2.21
CA LEU A 18 -10.07 4.09 -0.78
C LEU A 18 -9.76 5.31 0.10
N ALA A 19 -9.90 6.54 -0.41
CA ALA A 19 -9.56 7.74 0.36
C ALA A 19 -10.42 8.94 -0.07
N ARG A 20 -11.62 9.07 0.52
CA ARG A 20 -12.40 10.32 0.41
C ARG A 20 -11.96 11.40 1.41
N ASN A 21 -11.06 11.11 2.35
CA ASN A 21 -10.49 12.11 3.27
C ASN A 21 -9.00 11.80 3.45
N GLY A 22 -8.15 12.83 3.48
CA GLY A 22 -6.68 12.77 3.38
C GLY A 22 -5.90 12.06 4.50
N ARG A 23 -6.37 10.89 4.93
CA ARG A 23 -5.75 9.94 5.88
C ARG A 23 -5.82 8.53 5.29
N SER A 24 -5.23 8.33 4.11
CA SER A 24 -5.12 6.96 3.58
C SER A 24 -4.24 6.15 4.53
N ILE A 25 -4.79 5.06 5.08
CA ILE A 25 -4.07 4.14 5.99
C ILE A 25 -2.85 3.52 5.27
N MET A 26 -2.87 3.48 3.93
CA MET A 26 -1.83 2.87 3.10
C MET A 26 -1.37 3.82 2.01
N SER A 27 -0.05 3.90 1.79
CA SER A 27 0.50 4.62 0.63
C SER A 27 0.15 3.90 -0.68
N ASP A 28 0.11 4.62 -1.80
CA ASP A 28 -0.24 4.03 -3.09
C ASP A 28 0.77 2.97 -3.54
N ARG A 29 2.06 3.19 -3.23
CA ARG A 29 3.10 2.18 -3.43
C ARG A 29 2.76 0.89 -2.67
N LEU A 30 2.40 0.99 -1.39
CA LEU A 30 2.05 -0.18 -0.58
C LEU A 30 0.83 -0.92 -1.13
N LYS A 31 -0.18 -0.19 -1.62
CA LYS A 31 -1.35 -0.80 -2.26
C LYS A 31 -0.96 -1.64 -3.48
N TRP A 32 -0.06 -1.13 -4.33
CA TRP A 32 0.42 -1.85 -5.51
C TRP A 32 1.28 -3.08 -5.18
N GLU A 33 2.18 -2.97 -4.21
CA GLU A 33 3.00 -4.10 -3.77
C GLU A 33 2.14 -5.26 -3.25
N ILE A 34 1.16 -4.94 -2.39
CA ILE A 34 0.26 -5.96 -1.83
C ILE A 34 -0.69 -6.50 -2.90
N ALA A 35 -1.16 -5.65 -3.83
CA ALA A 35 -1.97 -6.11 -4.95
C ALA A 35 -1.23 -7.14 -5.81
N LYS A 36 0.07 -6.94 -6.03
CA LYS A 36 0.94 -7.87 -6.75
C LYS A 36 1.17 -9.16 -5.95
N GLU A 37 1.39 -9.07 -4.64
CA GLU A 37 1.55 -10.25 -3.77
C GLU A 37 0.27 -11.11 -3.72
N LEU A 38 -0.90 -10.47 -3.75
CA LEU A 38 -2.19 -11.15 -3.74
C LEU A 38 -2.70 -11.56 -5.14
N GLY A 39 -2.00 -11.18 -6.21
CA GLY A 39 -2.39 -11.48 -7.60
C GLY A 39 -3.66 -10.76 -8.08
N VAL A 40 -4.02 -9.64 -7.45
CA VAL A 40 -5.15 -8.79 -7.85
C VAL A 40 -4.71 -7.59 -8.68
N ASP A 41 -3.41 -7.48 -8.96
CA ASP A 41 -2.77 -6.47 -9.79
C ASP A 41 -3.45 -6.31 -11.16
N ARG A 42 -3.86 -7.41 -11.79
CA ARG A 42 -4.57 -7.39 -13.08
C ARG A 42 -5.93 -6.69 -12.99
N ILE A 43 -6.68 -6.95 -11.91
CA ILE A 43 -7.98 -6.34 -11.66
C ILE A 43 -7.79 -4.86 -11.35
N VAL A 44 -6.81 -4.53 -10.51
CA VAL A 44 -6.48 -3.14 -10.18
C VAL A 44 -6.04 -2.35 -11.42
N ALA A 45 -5.30 -2.97 -12.34
CA ALA A 45 -4.89 -2.32 -13.58
C ALA A 45 -6.06 -2.10 -14.55
N ALA A 46 -7.06 -2.99 -14.56
CA ALA A 46 -8.20 -2.90 -15.47
C ALA A 46 -9.36 -2.04 -14.94
N GLU A 47 -9.70 -2.19 -13.66
CA GLU A 47 -10.91 -1.64 -13.03
C GLU A 47 -10.59 -0.73 -11.83
N GLY A 48 -9.31 -0.62 -11.46
CA GLY A 48 -8.90 0.05 -10.23
C GLY A 48 -9.18 -0.77 -8.97
N PHE A 49 -8.90 -0.19 -7.81
CA PHE A 49 -9.17 -0.83 -6.52
C PHE A 49 -10.67 -1.03 -6.24
N GLY A 50 -11.56 -0.37 -7.00
CA GLY A 50 -13.00 -0.54 -6.90
C GLY A 50 -13.51 -1.88 -7.45
N GLY A 51 -12.79 -2.50 -8.40
CA GLY A 51 -13.10 -3.83 -8.94
C GLY A 51 -12.60 -4.99 -8.06
N VAL A 52 -11.79 -4.70 -7.03
CA VAL A 52 -11.26 -5.73 -6.14
C VAL A 52 -12.35 -6.22 -5.20
N SER A 53 -12.55 -7.54 -5.14
CA SER A 53 -13.54 -8.14 -4.24
C SER A 53 -13.32 -7.72 -2.78
N SER A 54 -14.41 -7.58 -2.02
CA SER A 54 -14.35 -7.22 -0.59
C SER A 54 -13.44 -8.15 0.22
N ARG A 55 -13.37 -9.43 -0.16
CA ARG A 55 -12.48 -10.42 0.46
C ARG A 55 -11.01 -10.08 0.24
N ASN A 56 -10.63 -9.73 -0.99
CA ASN A 56 -9.27 -9.36 -1.33
C ASN A 56 -8.89 -8.00 -0.71
N CYS A 57 -9.84 -7.07 -0.61
CA CYS A 57 -9.64 -5.83 0.16
C CYS A 57 -9.31 -6.10 1.63
N GLY A 58 -10.02 -7.02 2.29
CA GLY A 58 -9.69 -7.43 3.66
C GLY A 58 -8.31 -8.07 3.78
N LEU A 59 -7.93 -8.91 2.81
CA LEU A 59 -6.58 -9.48 2.75
C LEU A 59 -5.50 -8.42 2.56
N MET A 60 -5.74 -7.40 1.73
CA MET A 60 -4.82 -6.29 1.53
C MET A 60 -4.56 -5.53 2.83
N VAL A 61 -5.64 -5.19 3.56
CA VAL A 61 -5.52 -4.48 4.85
C VAL A 61 -4.80 -5.32 5.89
N ARG A 62 -5.12 -6.62 6.00
CA ARG A 62 -4.43 -7.52 6.93
C ARG A 62 -2.93 -7.59 6.65
N LYS A 63 -2.56 -7.72 5.37
CA LYS A 63 -1.15 -7.72 4.94
C LYS A 63 -0.44 -6.41 5.27
N ALA A 64 -1.12 -5.27 5.07
CA ALA A 64 -0.58 -3.97 5.41
C ALA A 64 -0.28 -3.84 6.92
N ILE A 65 -1.20 -4.33 7.76
CA ILE A 65 -1.03 -4.35 9.22
C ILE A 65 0.16 -5.25 9.60
N GLU A 66 0.23 -6.48 9.08
CA GLU A 66 1.36 -7.39 9.34
C GLU A 66 2.71 -6.75 8.96
N MET A 67 2.79 -6.04 7.83
CA MET A 67 4.01 -5.34 7.41
C MET A 67 4.35 -4.16 8.32
N ALA A 68 3.34 -3.44 8.83
CA ALA A 68 3.54 -2.35 9.78
C ALA A 68 4.01 -2.88 11.15
N GLU A 69 3.38 -3.94 11.65
CA GLU A 69 3.77 -4.59 12.91
C GLU A 69 5.20 -5.11 12.86
N ARG A 70 5.63 -5.70 11.74
CA ARG A 70 7.04 -6.13 11.55
C ARG A 70 8.02 -4.96 11.59
N GLN A 71 7.67 -3.82 10.98
CA GLN A 71 8.50 -2.62 11.02
C GLN A 71 8.59 -2.05 12.44
N LEU A 72 7.48 -2.06 13.18
CA LEU A 72 7.45 -1.61 14.57
C LEU A 72 8.16 -2.59 15.51
N ALA A 73 8.08 -3.90 15.28
CA ALA A 73 8.79 -4.90 16.06
C ALA A 73 10.32 -4.83 15.87
N GLY A 74 10.79 -4.39 14.70
CA GLY A 74 12.20 -4.07 14.44
C GLY A 74 12.65 -2.73 15.02
N MET A 75 11.70 -1.85 15.38
CA MET A 75 11.95 -0.60 16.09
C MET A 75 12.03 -0.92 17.59
N GLY A 76 13.23 -1.20 18.09
CA GLY A 76 13.48 -1.43 19.52
C GLY A 76 12.97 -0.27 20.40
N PRO A 77 12.79 -0.48 21.72
CA PRO A 77 12.19 0.48 22.66
C PRO A 77 12.95 1.81 22.84
N GLU A 78 14.05 2.03 22.10
CA GLU A 78 14.97 3.16 22.21
C GLU A 78 14.34 4.55 21.96
N ALA A 79 13.14 4.61 21.38
CA ALA A 79 12.42 5.87 21.11
C ALA A 79 11.47 6.30 22.23
N ARG A 80 11.30 5.49 23.28
CA ARG A 80 10.45 5.85 24.42
C ARG A 80 11.28 6.66 25.41
N ASN A 81 11.44 7.96 25.16
CA ASN A 81 12.11 8.89 26.08
C ASN A 81 11.44 8.82 27.47
N PRO A 82 12.14 8.38 28.53
CA PRO A 82 11.59 8.27 29.87
C PRO A 82 11.73 9.55 30.72
N TYR A 83 12.20 10.66 30.13
CA TYR A 83 12.34 11.95 30.79
C TYR A 83 11.56 13.07 30.09
#